data_AF-A0A8J7WVF2-F1
#
_entry.id   AF-A0A8J7WVF2-F1
#
_cell.length_a   1.000
_cell.length_b   1.000
_cell.length_c   1.000
_cell.angle_alpha   90.00
_cell.angle_beta   90.00
_cell.angle_gamma   90.00
#
_symmetry.space_group_name_H-M   'P 1'
#
loop_
_entity.id
_entity.type
_entity.pdbx_description
1 polymer ?
#
loop_
_entity_poly.entity_id
_entity_poly.type
_entity_poly.pdbx_seq_one_letter_code
_entity_poly.pdbx_strand_id
1 'polypeptide(L)'
;KALQDAIKGEIEGRELYKTAAEKTEDTKAKEVFQMLAAEEQGHHDTLLQMAKDYEQGKELAPPQLEAPTRFEDAQSPIFTREFKDKVSDFDMTALSIGIKLELESEKFYREMAEKAEEKEVQELFNRLADWERGHYDYLQSQVGFFESYYKNKYSFFRF
;
A
#
# COMPACT_ATOMS: atom_id res chain seq x y z
N LYS A 1 9.56 -2.70 20.60
CA LYS A 1 8.33 -3.48 20.24
C LYS A 1 7.58 -2.80 19.10
N ALA A 2 7.02 -1.60 19.27
CA ALA A 2 6.34 -0.86 18.21
C ALA A 2 7.11 -0.79 16.88
N LEU A 3 8.38 -0.38 16.92
CA LEU A 3 9.18 -0.25 15.70
C LEU A 3 9.49 -1.59 15.00
N GLN A 4 9.55 -2.69 15.76
CA GLN A 4 9.73 -4.03 15.19
C GLN A 4 8.44 -4.54 14.55
N ASP A 5 7.30 -4.24 15.17
CA ASP A 5 5.98 -4.57 14.62
C ASP A 5 5.72 -3.79 13.32
N ALA A 6 6.12 -2.51 13.28
CA ALA A 6 6.10 -1.66 12.08
C ALA A 6 6.93 -2.28 10.94
N ILE A 7 8.21 -2.57 11.19
CA ILE A 7 9.12 -3.18 10.21
C ILE A 7 8.58 -4.52 9.68
N LYS A 8 7.93 -5.31 10.54
CA LYS A 8 7.30 -6.56 10.13
C LYS A 8 6.11 -6.33 9.20
N GLY A 9 5.29 -5.31 9.47
CA GLY A 9 4.19 -4.89 8.60
C GLY A 9 4.68 -4.56 7.19
N GLU A 10 5.69 -3.70 7.07
CA GLU A 10 6.27 -3.31 5.77
C GLU A 10 6.85 -4.51 4.99
N ILE A 11 7.43 -5.49 5.70
CA ILE A 11 7.90 -6.72 5.07
C ILE A 11 6.73 -7.55 4.54
N GLU A 12 5.64 -7.65 5.28
CA GLU A 12 4.44 -8.39 4.87
C GLU A 12 3.78 -7.75 3.65
N GLY A 13 3.61 -6.43 3.65
CA GLY A 13 3.10 -5.66 2.50
C GLY A 13 3.99 -5.84 1.26
N ARG A 14 5.30 -5.61 1.41
CA ARG A 14 6.28 -5.80 0.33
C ARG A 14 6.23 -7.21 -0.28
N GLU A 15 6.25 -8.26 0.53
CA GLU A 15 6.28 -9.63 0.00
C GLU A 15 4.95 -10.03 -0.66
N LEU A 16 3.82 -9.51 -0.14
CA LEU A 16 2.53 -9.64 -0.82
C LEU A 16 2.59 -9.05 -2.23
N TYR A 17 3.04 -7.80 -2.36
CA TYR A 17 3.05 -7.09 -3.64
C TYR A 17 4.08 -7.65 -4.61
N LYS A 18 5.27 -8.09 -4.15
CA LYS A 18 6.21 -8.83 -5.01
C LYS A 18 5.57 -10.09 -5.57
N THR A 19 4.91 -10.88 -4.72
CA THR A 19 4.24 -12.12 -5.14
C THR A 19 3.10 -11.81 -6.13
N ALA A 20 2.36 -10.72 -5.91
CA ALA A 20 1.33 -10.22 -6.81
C ALA A 20 1.88 -9.87 -8.20
N ALA A 21 2.97 -9.09 -8.23
CA ALA A 21 3.67 -8.71 -9.47
C ALA A 21 4.26 -9.91 -10.25
N GLU A 22 4.70 -10.95 -9.54
CA GLU A 22 5.26 -12.16 -10.15
C GLU A 22 4.19 -13.04 -10.81
N LYS A 23 3.01 -13.12 -10.20
CA LYS A 23 1.95 -14.05 -10.62
C LYS A 23 0.93 -13.45 -11.57
N THR A 24 0.78 -12.13 -11.58
CA THR A 24 -0.15 -11.46 -12.48
C THR A 24 0.32 -11.56 -13.93
N GLU A 25 -0.62 -11.82 -14.85
CA GLU A 25 -0.35 -11.80 -16.29
C GLU A 25 -0.61 -10.42 -16.91
N ASP A 26 -1.17 -9.48 -16.13
CA ASP A 26 -1.44 -8.13 -16.59
C ASP A 26 -0.26 -7.19 -16.35
N THR A 27 0.20 -6.53 -17.42
CA THR A 27 1.37 -5.66 -17.37
C THR A 27 1.15 -4.43 -16.49
N LYS A 28 -0.05 -3.85 -16.49
CA LYS A 28 -0.35 -2.66 -15.68
C LYS A 28 -0.51 -3.05 -14.21
N ALA A 29 -1.18 -4.16 -13.91
CA ALA A 29 -1.24 -4.70 -12.55
C ALA A 29 0.15 -5.02 -12.00
N LYS A 30 1.02 -5.59 -12.84
CA LYS A 30 2.41 -5.86 -12.49
C LYS A 30 3.18 -4.60 -12.13
N GLU A 31 3.10 -3.56 -12.96
CA GLU A 31 3.75 -2.27 -12.68
C GLU A 31 3.28 -1.66 -11.36
N VAL A 32 1.97 -1.74 -11.09
CA VAL A 32 1.39 -1.25 -9.84
C VAL A 32 1.90 -2.02 -8.63
N PHE A 33 1.86 -3.35 -8.68
CA PHE A 33 2.35 -4.18 -7.57
C PHE A 33 3.86 -4.01 -7.36
N GLN A 34 4.64 -3.80 -8.43
CA GLN A 34 6.07 -3.47 -8.31
C GLN A 34 6.31 -2.12 -7.64
N MET A 35 5.49 -1.11 -7.97
CA MET A 35 5.54 0.19 -7.31
C MET A 35 5.25 0.06 -5.82
N LEU A 36 4.11 -0.53 -5.45
CA LEU A 36 3.72 -0.70 -4.05
C LEU A 36 4.80 -1.47 -3.27
N ALA A 37 5.34 -2.55 -3.84
CA ALA A 37 6.46 -3.28 -3.23
C ALA A 37 7.73 -2.42 -3.02
N ALA A 38 8.00 -1.47 -3.92
CA ALA A 38 9.13 -0.56 -3.80
C ALA A 38 8.90 0.52 -2.73
N GLU A 39 7.67 1.00 -2.60
CA GLU A 39 7.27 1.97 -1.57
C GLU A 39 7.37 1.36 -0.17
N GLU A 40 6.82 0.17 0.04
CA GLU A 40 6.96 -0.63 1.27
C GLU A 40 8.43 -0.90 1.64
N GLN A 41 9.29 -1.12 0.62
CA GLN A 41 10.73 -1.25 0.86
C GLN A 41 11.35 0.07 1.37
N GLY A 42 10.94 1.21 0.81
CA GLY A 42 11.38 2.53 1.26
C GLY A 42 10.92 2.86 2.69
N HIS A 43 9.69 2.48 3.03
CA HIS A 43 9.15 2.58 4.39
C HIS A 43 9.97 1.74 5.37
N HIS A 44 10.20 0.46 5.03
CA HIS A 44 11.04 -0.45 5.80
C HIS A 44 12.44 0.15 6.07
N ASP A 45 13.09 0.65 5.02
CA ASP A 45 14.46 1.16 5.13
C ASP A 45 14.51 2.43 6.00
N THR A 46 13.48 3.27 5.89
CA THR A 46 13.30 4.45 6.74
C THR A 46 13.14 4.07 8.20
N LEU A 47 12.25 3.11 8.51
CA LEU A 47 12.03 2.63 9.87
C LEU A 47 13.31 1.98 10.44
N LEU A 48 14.02 1.20 9.65
CA LEU A 48 15.26 0.56 10.08
C LEU A 48 16.37 1.57 10.36
N GLN A 49 16.48 2.62 9.54
CA GLN A 49 17.44 3.70 9.76
C GLN A 49 17.11 4.46 11.04
N MET A 50 15.84 4.81 11.23
CA MET A 50 15.37 5.48 12.43
C MET A 50 15.62 4.64 13.70
N ALA A 51 15.41 3.32 13.63
CA ALA A 51 15.74 2.39 14.72
C ALA A 51 17.18 2.55 15.18
N LYS A 52 18.10 2.53 14.20
CA LYS A 52 19.55 2.60 14.45
C LYS A 52 19.95 3.95 15.03
N ASP A 53 19.38 5.04 14.52
CA ASP A 53 19.71 6.38 15.00
C ASP A 53 19.19 6.61 16.43
N TYR A 54 17.99 6.11 16.74
CA TYR A 54 17.44 6.13 18.10
C TYR A 54 18.31 5.31 19.08
N GLU A 55 18.70 4.09 18.71
CA GLU A 55 19.58 3.24 19.54
C GLU A 55 20.96 3.87 19.79
N GLN A 56 21.45 4.68 18.85
CA GLN A 56 22.73 5.38 18.94
C GLN A 56 22.61 6.73 19.68
N GLY A 57 21.42 7.11 20.14
CA GLY A 57 21.17 8.39 20.80
C GLY A 57 21.41 9.59 19.88
N LYS A 58 21.31 9.40 18.57
CA LYS A 58 21.39 10.51 17.61
C LYS A 58 20.10 11.30 17.64
N GLU A 59 20.22 12.59 17.34
CA GLU A 59 19.05 13.41 17.03
C GLU A 59 18.32 12.81 15.83
N LEU A 60 17.03 12.54 16.01
CA LEU A 60 16.20 11.99 14.95
C LEU A 60 15.94 13.12 13.95
N ALA A 61 16.38 12.95 12.71
CA ALA A 61 16.02 13.87 11.65
C ALA A 61 14.67 13.43 11.05
N PRO A 62 13.79 14.38 10.66
CA PRO A 62 12.57 14.04 9.94
C PRO A 62 12.96 13.31 8.65
N PRO A 63 12.46 12.09 8.45
CA PRO A 63 12.82 11.31 7.28
C PRO A 63 12.29 11.97 6.03
N GLN A 64 13.17 12.09 5.02
CA GLN A 64 12.79 12.47 3.66
C GLN A 64 12.11 11.27 3.00
N LEU A 65 10.88 10.99 3.42
CA LEU A 65 9.95 10.24 2.60
C LEU A 65 9.56 11.14 1.44
N GLU A 66 9.59 10.59 0.22
CA GLU A 66 9.02 11.26 -0.93
C GLU A 66 7.51 11.49 -0.72
N ALA A 67 6.84 12.16 -1.66
CA ALA A 67 5.38 12.23 -1.59
C ALA A 67 4.78 10.90 -2.07
N PRO A 68 3.58 10.51 -1.59
CA PRO A 68 2.86 9.37 -2.11
C PRO A 68 2.85 9.37 -3.63
N THR A 69 3.29 8.28 -4.28
CA THR A 69 3.20 8.21 -5.74
C THR A 69 1.73 8.27 -6.11
N ARG A 70 1.32 9.42 -6.67
CA ARG A 70 -0.03 9.59 -7.19
C ARG A 70 -0.04 9.02 -8.59
N PHE A 71 -0.84 7.99 -8.80
CA PHE A 71 -1.24 7.61 -10.15
C PHE A 71 -2.02 8.79 -10.76
N GLU A 72 -1.36 9.62 -11.57
CA GLU A 72 -2.02 10.68 -12.34
C GLU A 72 -3.13 10.10 -13.25
N ASP A 73 -2.99 8.82 -13.60
CA ASP A 73 -3.96 7.99 -14.32
C ASP A 73 -5.01 7.32 -13.42
N ALA A 74 -5.32 7.81 -12.23
CA ALA A 74 -6.45 7.31 -11.42
C ALA A 74 -7.81 7.39 -12.15
N GLN A 75 -7.89 8.15 -13.25
CA GLN A 75 -9.03 8.21 -14.17
C GLN A 75 -9.11 7.01 -15.14
N SER A 76 -8.01 6.27 -15.31
CA SER A 76 -7.94 5.09 -16.18
C SER A 76 -7.69 3.86 -15.31
N PRO A 77 -8.66 2.95 -15.20
CA PRO A 77 -8.54 1.77 -14.36
C PRO A 77 -7.22 1.03 -14.64
N ILE A 78 -6.55 0.47 -13.62
CA ILE A 78 -5.45 -0.51 -13.83
C ILE A 78 -5.91 -1.60 -14.81
N PHE A 79 -7.21 -1.80 -14.83
CA PHE A 79 -7.93 -2.88 -15.44
C PHE A 79 -8.64 -2.39 -16.71
N THR A 80 -7.95 -2.47 -17.85
CA THR A 80 -8.46 -2.02 -19.17
C THR A 80 -9.58 -2.92 -19.69
N ARG A 81 -10.40 -2.46 -20.65
CA ARG A 81 -11.58 -3.19 -21.20
C ARG A 81 -11.34 -4.63 -21.68
N GLU A 82 -10.10 -5.01 -21.98
CA GLU A 82 -9.68 -6.36 -22.41
C GLU A 82 -9.49 -7.34 -21.22
N PHE A 83 -9.76 -6.86 -20.01
CA PHE A 83 -9.38 -7.46 -18.73
C PHE A 83 -9.89 -8.85 -18.39
N LYS A 84 -11.01 -9.26 -18.95
CA LYS A 84 -11.78 -10.36 -18.37
C LYS A 84 -11.04 -11.70 -18.44
N ASP A 85 -10.07 -11.82 -19.34
CA ASP A 85 -9.36 -13.07 -19.58
C ASP A 85 -8.05 -13.17 -18.79
N LYS A 86 -7.56 -12.06 -18.21
CA LYS A 86 -6.25 -12.00 -17.53
C LYS A 86 -6.30 -11.82 -16.02
N VAL A 87 -7.45 -11.40 -15.47
CA VAL A 87 -7.62 -11.32 -14.02
C VAL A 87 -7.74 -12.69 -13.45
N SER A 88 -6.75 -13.05 -12.64
CA SER A 88 -6.79 -14.26 -11.87
C SER A 88 -7.55 -14.04 -10.56
N ASP A 89 -8.11 -15.11 -10.00
CA ASP A 89 -8.60 -15.12 -8.61
C ASP A 89 -7.50 -14.68 -7.63
N PHE A 90 -6.24 -14.89 -8.01
CA PHE A 90 -5.09 -14.47 -7.24
C PHE A 90 -4.93 -12.95 -7.22
N ASP A 91 -5.13 -12.24 -8.34
CA ASP A 91 -5.09 -10.77 -8.37
C ASP A 91 -6.13 -10.16 -7.43
N MET A 92 -7.37 -10.68 -7.48
CA MET A 92 -8.45 -10.23 -6.59
C MET A 92 -8.15 -10.54 -5.12
N THR A 93 -7.51 -11.68 -4.86
CA THR A 93 -7.06 -12.05 -3.51
C THR A 93 -5.97 -11.10 -3.03
N ALA A 94 -4.96 -10.81 -3.86
CA ALA A 94 -3.88 -9.89 -3.54
C ALA A 94 -4.39 -8.48 -3.26
N LEU A 95 -5.32 -7.95 -4.07
CA LEU A 95 -5.98 -6.67 -3.81
C LEU A 95 -6.72 -6.66 -2.47
N SER A 96 -7.48 -7.72 -2.18
CA SER A 96 -8.28 -7.80 -0.95
C SER A 96 -7.40 -7.89 0.30
N ILE A 97 -6.29 -8.64 0.23
CA ILE A 97 -5.32 -8.72 1.32
C ILE A 97 -4.60 -7.37 1.45
N GLY A 98 -4.16 -6.77 0.35
CA GLY A 98 -3.48 -5.47 0.33
C GLY A 98 -4.33 -4.40 1.04
N ILE A 99 -5.59 -4.20 0.61
CA ILE A 99 -6.53 -3.27 1.24
C ILE A 99 -6.62 -3.46 2.75
N LYS A 100 -6.62 -4.72 3.22
CA LYS A 100 -6.68 -5.01 4.65
C LYS A 100 -5.37 -4.62 5.34
N LEU A 101 -4.22 -5.00 4.78
CA LEU A 101 -2.90 -4.66 5.31
C LEU A 101 -2.73 -3.13 5.39
N GLU A 102 -3.01 -2.41 4.32
CA GLU A 102 -2.91 -0.94 4.28
C GLU A 102 -3.74 -0.26 5.37
N LEU A 103 -4.99 -0.71 5.56
CA LEU A 103 -5.87 -0.16 6.58
C LEU A 103 -5.42 -0.49 8.00
N GLU A 104 -4.82 -1.67 8.21
CA GLU A 104 -4.27 -2.09 9.49
C GLU A 104 -2.97 -1.34 9.81
N SER A 105 -2.07 -1.18 8.83
CA SER A 105 -0.83 -0.41 8.93
C SER A 105 -1.11 1.07 9.20
N GLU A 106 -2.05 1.69 8.48
CA GLU A 106 -2.47 3.07 8.75
C GLU A 106 -2.91 3.26 10.20
N LYS A 107 -3.82 2.43 10.69
CA LYS A 107 -4.34 2.52 12.06
C LYS A 107 -3.21 2.35 13.07
N PHE A 108 -2.37 1.35 12.84
CA PHE A 108 -1.20 1.10 13.68
C PHE A 108 -0.30 2.34 13.74
N TYR A 109 0.01 2.96 12.60
CA TYR A 109 0.85 4.16 12.55
C TYR A 109 0.23 5.37 13.22
N ARG A 110 -1.08 5.60 13.05
CA ARG A 110 -1.79 6.65 13.80
C ARG A 110 -1.69 6.44 15.30
N GLU A 111 -1.92 5.21 15.77
CA GLU A 111 -1.80 4.89 17.18
C GLU A 111 -0.37 5.08 17.71
N MET A 112 0.65 4.78 16.91
CA MET A 112 2.04 4.99 17.32
C MET A 112 2.41 6.48 17.34
N ALA A 113 1.89 7.28 16.41
CA ALA A 113 2.07 8.72 16.39
C ALA A 113 1.45 9.41 17.62
N GLU A 114 0.31 8.91 18.12
CA GLU A 114 -0.33 9.41 19.34
C GLU A 114 0.45 9.08 20.62
N LYS A 115 1.16 7.94 20.62
CA LYS A 115 1.95 7.46 21.77
C LYS A 115 3.38 7.97 21.79
N ALA A 116 3.85 8.58 20.71
CA ALA A 116 5.21 9.09 20.58
C ALA A 116 5.40 10.37 21.41
N GLU A 117 6.49 10.44 22.17
CA GLU A 117 6.87 11.63 22.94
C GLU A 117 7.69 12.61 22.09
N GLU A 118 8.56 12.07 21.24
CA GLU A 118 9.42 12.87 20.36
C GLU A 118 8.66 13.31 19.11
N LYS A 119 8.78 14.60 18.78
CA LYS A 119 8.04 15.23 17.68
C LYS A 119 8.39 14.60 16.32
N GLU A 120 9.64 14.26 16.12
CA GLU A 120 10.15 13.66 14.88
C GLU A 120 9.64 12.23 14.69
N VAL A 121 9.45 11.48 15.78
CA VAL A 121 8.82 10.15 15.76
C VAL A 121 7.34 10.27 15.41
N GLN A 122 6.64 11.22 16.03
CA GLN A 122 5.24 11.51 15.72
C GLN A 122 5.04 11.92 14.26
N GLU A 123 5.93 12.76 13.71
CA GLU A 123 5.87 13.20 12.32
C GLU A 123 6.12 12.05 11.34
N LEU A 124 7.11 11.18 11.61
CA LEU A 124 7.34 10.00 10.77
C LEU A 124 6.10 9.09 10.73
N PHE A 125 5.55 8.72 11.90
CA PHE A 125 4.41 7.80 11.92
C PHE A 125 3.16 8.41 11.28
N ASN A 126 2.93 9.71 11.44
CA ASN A 126 1.84 10.37 10.72
C ASN A 126 2.04 10.34 9.20
N ARG A 127 3.27 10.53 8.73
CA ARG A 127 3.60 10.42 7.30
C ARG A 127 3.35 9.01 6.78
N LEU A 128 3.86 7.98 7.47
CA LEU A 128 3.62 6.58 7.08
C LEU A 128 2.11 6.29 7.04
N ALA A 129 1.34 6.75 8.03
CA ALA A 129 -0.11 6.59 8.01
C ALA A 129 -0.78 7.31 6.81
N ASP A 130 -0.30 8.48 6.40
CA ASP A 130 -0.82 9.16 5.20
C ASP A 130 -0.51 8.37 3.92
N TRP A 131 0.67 7.74 3.86
CA TRP A 131 1.09 6.87 2.77
C TRP A 131 0.20 5.62 2.67
N GLU A 132 0.01 4.88 3.76
CA GLU A 132 -0.85 3.67 3.74
C GLU A 132 -2.32 4.00 3.45
N ARG A 133 -2.81 5.17 3.88
CA ARG A 133 -4.13 5.66 3.46
C ARG A 133 -4.18 5.88 1.95
N GLY A 134 -3.12 6.44 1.36
CA GLY A 134 -3.01 6.61 -0.08
C GLY A 134 -3.06 5.29 -0.85
N HIS A 135 -2.29 4.28 -0.40
CA HIS A 135 -2.32 2.94 -0.96
C HIS A 135 -3.72 2.31 -0.83
N TYR A 136 -4.34 2.39 0.35
CA TYR A 136 -5.69 1.91 0.61
C TYR A 136 -6.72 2.51 -0.35
N ASP A 137 -6.76 3.84 -0.46
CA ASP A 137 -7.72 4.56 -1.30
C ASP A 137 -7.54 4.17 -2.77
N TYR A 138 -6.28 4.05 -3.18
CA TYR A 138 -5.93 3.60 -4.52
C TYR A 138 -6.44 2.18 -4.78
N LEU A 139 -6.07 1.19 -3.96
CA LEU A 139 -6.51 -0.20 -4.13
C LEU A 139 -8.03 -0.34 -4.08
N GLN A 140 -8.71 0.38 -3.19
CA GLN A 140 -10.16 0.39 -3.10
C GLN A 140 -10.81 0.94 -4.38
N SER A 141 -10.25 2.00 -4.97
CA SER A 141 -10.76 2.55 -6.24
C SER A 141 -10.74 1.51 -7.37
N GLN A 142 -9.75 0.61 -7.37
CA GLN A 142 -9.61 -0.44 -8.38
C GLN A 142 -10.66 -1.54 -8.20
N VAL A 143 -10.93 -1.93 -6.96
CA VAL A 143 -12.01 -2.87 -6.64
C VAL A 143 -13.38 -2.28 -6.99
N GLY A 144 -13.62 -1.00 -6.67
CA GLY A 144 -14.86 -0.30 -7.02
C GLY A 144 -15.10 -0.24 -8.54
N PHE A 145 -14.04 -0.01 -9.32
CA PHE A 145 -14.10 -0.06 -10.78
C PHE A 145 -14.53 -1.45 -11.27
N PHE A 146 -13.92 -2.51 -10.75
CA PHE A 146 -14.29 -3.88 -11.07
C PHE A 146 -15.76 -4.18 -10.77
N GLU A 147 -16.23 -3.88 -9.56
CA GLU A 147 -17.61 -4.13 -9.18
C GLU A 147 -18.60 -3.41 -10.09
N SER A 148 -18.32 -2.14 -10.41
CA SER A 148 -19.14 -1.34 -11.32
C SER A 148 -19.16 -1.95 -12.72
N TYR A 149 -18.01 -2.42 -13.23
CA TYR A 149 -17.94 -3.13 -14.50
C TYR A 149 -18.78 -4.41 -14.51
N TYR A 150 -18.66 -5.25 -13.49
CA TYR A 150 -19.44 -6.49 -13.35
C TYR A 150 -20.95 -6.18 -13.28
N LYS A 151 -21.36 -5.24 -12.42
CA LYS A 151 -22.76 -4.81 -12.30
C LYS A 151 -23.31 -4.32 -13.64
N ASN A 152 -22.59 -3.45 -14.35
CA ASN A 152 -23.04 -2.97 -15.66
C ASN A 152 -23.11 -4.09 -16.69
N LYS A 153 -22.08 -4.92 -16.84
CA LYS A 153 -22.03 -6.00 -17.85
C LYS A 153 -23.13 -7.05 -17.68
N TYR A 154 -23.46 -7.42 -16.44
CA TYR A 154 -24.46 -8.45 -16.17
C TYR A 154 -25.86 -7.91 -15.85
N SER A 155 -26.01 -6.62 -15.53
CA SER A 155 -27.32 -5.98 -15.42
C SER A 155 -28.01 -5.80 -16.78
N PHE A 156 -27.28 -5.82 -17.89
CA PHE A 156 -27.84 -5.84 -19.25
C PHE A 156 -28.42 -7.21 -19.69
N PHE A 157 -28.34 -8.25 -18.84
CA PHE A 157 -28.95 -9.58 -19.09
C PHE A 157 -30.25 -9.82 -18.32
N ARG A 158 -30.95 -8.77 -17.91
CA ARG A 158 -32.34 -8.90 -17.46
C ARG A 158 -33.27 -8.94 -18.67
N PHE A 159 -33.83 -10.12 -18.94
CA PHE A 159 -35.07 -10.29 -19.70
C PHE A 159 -36.24 -9.65 -18.95
#